data_AF-A0A9P5U3B5-F1
#
_entry.id   AF-A0A9P5U3B5-F1
#
_cell.length_a   1.000
_cell.length_b   1.000
_cell.length_c   1.000
_cell.angle_alpha   90.00
_cell.angle_beta   90.00
_cell.angle_gamma   90.00
#
_symmetry.space_group_name_H-M   'P 1'
#
loop_
_entity.id
_entity.type
_entity.pdbx_description
1 polymer ?
#
loop_
_entity_poly.entity_id
_entity_poly.type
_entity_poly.pdbx_seq_one_letter_code
_entity_poly.pdbx_strand_id
1 'polypeptide(L)'
;MHLPHSVFSTCQLDLFVWLLRVNGVQDITSVKTIKDLDTKLQKLYGIQSLRYKGAFGHIYYVNSIADIVAQEMSNPQVCPHLSFYPEDAPRKLSEARQFSHWVNEIPEDELGPMAQLQNGDYYIFEPAMLCSQII
;
A
#
# COMPACT_ATOMS: atom_id res chain seq x y z
N MET A 1 -5.16 -1.76 22.10
CA MET A 1 -3.93 -1.31 21.45
C MET A 1 -3.87 -2.07 20.15
N HIS A 2 -3.87 -1.36 19.03
CA HIS A 2 -3.89 -1.99 17.70
C HIS A 2 -2.62 -1.61 16.95
N LEU A 3 -1.47 -1.97 17.53
CA LEU A 3 -0.23 -1.97 16.78
C LEU A 3 -0.26 -3.18 15.83
N PRO A 4 0.24 -3.05 14.60
CA PRO A 4 0.07 -4.06 13.55
C PRO A 4 0.51 -5.50 13.92
N HIS A 5 1.33 -5.67 14.97
CA HIS A 5 1.77 -6.99 15.46
C HIS A 5 1.84 -7.10 16.98
N SER A 6 1.18 -6.22 17.74
CA SER A 6 1.22 -6.26 19.20
C SER A 6 -0.18 -6.19 19.79
N VAL A 7 -0.61 -7.33 20.34
CA VAL A 7 -1.93 -7.53 20.95
C VAL A 7 -1.80 -7.57 22.47
N PHE A 8 -1.21 -6.53 23.06
CA PHE A 8 -1.11 -6.45 24.51
C PHE A 8 -2.39 -5.87 25.13
N SER A 9 -2.87 -6.55 26.17
CA SER A 9 -3.88 -6.01 27.06
C SER A 9 -3.32 -4.86 27.89
N THR A 10 -4.20 -4.05 28.48
CA THR A 10 -3.74 -2.95 29.36
C THR A 10 -2.98 -3.49 30.58
N CYS A 11 -3.44 -4.61 31.15
CA CYS A 11 -2.78 -5.26 32.29
C CYS A 11 -1.38 -5.78 31.92
N GLN A 12 -1.19 -6.29 30.71
CA GLN A 12 0.13 -6.70 30.22
C GLN A 12 1.06 -5.49 30.06
N LEU A 13 0.57 -4.38 29.54
CA LEU A 13 1.37 -3.14 29.46
C LEU A 13 1.73 -2.59 30.84
N ASP A 14 0.81 -2.65 31.80
CA ASP A 14 1.08 -2.26 33.19
C ASP A 14 2.18 -3.16 33.80
N LEU A 15 2.14 -4.46 33.52
CA LEU A 15 3.19 -5.41 33.94
C LEU A 15 4.55 -5.05 33.32
N PHE A 16 4.59 -4.74 32.02
CA PHE A 16 5.84 -4.33 31.35
C PHE A 16 6.39 -3.01 31.93
N VAL A 17 5.52 -2.02 32.14
CA VAL A 17 5.91 -0.75 32.77
C VAL A 17 6.44 -0.98 34.19
N TRP A 18 5.81 -1.86 34.96
CA TRP A 18 6.30 -2.25 36.28
C TRP A 18 7.66 -2.94 36.20
N LEU A 19 7.84 -3.88 35.27
CA LEU A 19 9.10 -4.60 35.09
C LEU A 19 10.24 -3.65 34.73
N LEU A 20 10.00 -2.69 33.84
CA LEU A 20 10.98 -1.65 33.50
C LEU A 20 11.36 -0.79 34.71
N ARG A 21 10.38 -0.44 35.57
CA ARG A 21 10.63 0.31 36.80
C ARG A 21 11.52 -0.44 37.78
N VAL A 22 11.25 -1.72 37.99
CA VAL A 22 12.04 -2.58 38.90
C VAL A 22 13.48 -2.75 38.41
N ASN A 23 13.69 -2.74 37.10
CA ASN A 23 15.02 -2.80 36.50
C ASN A 23 15.75 -1.44 36.45
N GLY A 24 15.20 -0.40 37.06
CA GLY A 24 15.85 0.91 37.18
C GLY A 24 15.87 1.75 35.90
N VAL A 25 15.05 1.42 34.90
CA VAL A 25 14.92 2.22 33.69
C VAL A 25 14.26 3.56 34.03
N GLN A 26 14.91 4.67 33.69
CA GLN A 26 14.37 6.03 33.86
C GLN A 26 13.53 6.43 32.63
N ASP A 27 12.70 7.46 32.76
CA ASP A 27 11.84 8.00 31.68
C ASP A 27 10.83 7.02 31.05
N ILE A 28 10.20 6.18 31.89
CA ILE A 28 9.20 5.21 31.42
C ILE A 28 7.88 5.93 31.10
N THR A 29 7.40 5.74 29.88
CA THR A 29 6.11 6.26 29.41
C THR A 29 4.95 5.55 30.12
N SER A 30 3.88 6.29 30.43
CA SER A 30 2.65 5.71 30.99
C SER A 30 1.87 4.89 29.95
N VAL A 31 1.13 3.89 30.40
CA VAL A 31 0.20 3.14 29.53
C VAL A 31 -0.85 4.06 28.90
N LYS A 32 -1.22 5.18 29.55
CA LYS A 32 -2.12 6.18 28.96
C LYS A 32 -1.51 6.86 27.73
N THR A 33 -0.28 7.35 27.86
CA THR A 33 0.43 8.00 26.75
C THR A 33 0.66 7.04 25.58
N ILE A 34 0.93 5.76 25.86
CA ILE A 34 1.01 4.72 24.81
C ILE A 34 -0.33 4.60 24.05
N LYS A 35 -1.47 4.57 24.75
CA LYS A 35 -2.80 4.50 24.12
C LYS A 35 -3.17 5.77 23.34
N ASP A 36 -2.80 6.94 23.86
CA ASP A 36 -3.05 8.20 23.18
C ASP A 36 -2.24 8.29 21.88
N LEU A 37 -1.00 7.82 21.89
CA LEU A 37 -0.18 7.69 20.69
C LEU A 37 -0.77 6.68 19.70
N ASP A 38 -1.20 5.51 20.16
CA ASP A 38 -1.88 4.50 19.32
C ASP A 38 -3.11 5.10 18.63
N THR A 39 -3.94 5.83 19.38
CA THR A 39 -5.14 6.50 18.83
C THR A 39 -4.78 7.56 17.78
N LYS A 40 -3.72 8.33 18.01
CA LYS A 40 -3.22 9.32 17.04
C LYS A 40 -2.69 8.65 15.77
N LEU A 41 -1.91 7.58 15.92
CA LEU A 41 -1.38 6.82 14.78
C LEU A 41 -2.49 6.15 13.98
N GLN A 42 -3.47 5.56 14.64
CA GLN A 42 -4.64 4.98 13.99
C GLN A 42 -5.47 6.05 13.26
N LYS A 43 -5.55 7.27 13.79
CA LYS A 43 -6.22 8.36 13.10
C LYS A 43 -5.48 8.83 11.84
N LEU A 44 -4.15 8.78 11.84
CA LEU A 44 -3.31 9.26 10.74
C LEU A 44 -3.08 8.19 9.66
N TYR A 45 -2.85 6.94 10.08
CA TYR A 45 -2.40 5.85 9.22
C TYR A 45 -3.29 4.60 9.32
N GLY A 46 -4.33 4.60 10.15
CA GLY A 46 -5.21 3.44 10.27
C GLY A 46 -6.02 3.18 9.01
N ILE A 47 -6.28 1.91 8.73
CA ILE A 47 -7.19 1.51 7.65
C ILE A 47 -8.62 1.68 8.14
N GLN A 48 -9.42 2.45 7.41
CA GLN A 48 -10.81 2.69 7.77
C GLN A 48 -11.67 1.44 7.51
N SER A 49 -12.51 1.08 8.46
CA SER A 49 -13.58 0.09 8.25
C SER A 49 -14.88 0.80 7.86
N LEU A 50 -15.25 0.64 6.59
CA LEU A 50 -16.43 1.21 5.97
C LEU A 50 -17.64 0.31 6.24
N ARG A 51 -18.74 0.92 6.72
CA ARG A 51 -19.99 0.22 6.97
C ARG A 51 -20.88 0.27 5.74
N TYR A 52 -21.37 -0.89 5.33
CA TYR A 52 -22.32 -1.03 4.23
C TYR A 52 -23.60 -1.72 4.69
N LYS A 53 -24.68 -1.49 3.93
CA LYS A 53 -25.94 -2.21 4.07
C LYS A 53 -26.17 -3.01 2.80
N GLY A 54 -26.18 -4.33 2.91
CA GLY A 54 -26.42 -5.23 1.79
C GLY A 54 -27.84 -5.10 1.25
N ALA A 55 -28.05 -5.58 0.02
CA ALA A 55 -29.36 -5.54 -0.64
C ALA A 55 -30.46 -6.23 0.19
N PHE A 56 -30.11 -7.26 0.97
CA PHE A 56 -31.01 -7.98 1.87
C PHE A 56 -31.12 -7.36 3.29
N GLY A 57 -30.59 -6.16 3.49
CA GLY A 57 -30.72 -5.41 4.74
C GLY A 57 -29.71 -5.75 5.85
N HIS A 58 -28.84 -6.75 5.64
CA HIS A 58 -27.77 -7.07 6.59
C HIS A 58 -26.68 -5.98 6.55
N ILE A 59 -26.12 -5.66 7.72
CA ILE A 59 -25.00 -4.73 7.84
C ILE A 59 -23.71 -5.54 7.75
N TYR A 60 -22.78 -5.09 6.90
CA TYR A 60 -21.44 -5.65 6.82
C TYR A 60 -20.40 -4.53 6.79
N TYR A 61 -19.16 -4.88 7.08
CA TYR A 61 -18.04 -3.94 7.14
C TYR A 61 -16.95 -4.39 6.19
N VAL A 62 -16.33 -3.44 5.50
CA VAL A 62 -15.22 -3.69 4.58
C VAL A 62 -14.12 -2.68 4.88
N ASN A 63 -12.87 -3.11 4.84
CA ASN A 63 -11.74 -2.20 4.99
C ASN A 63 -11.53 -1.39 3.70
N SER A 64 -11.17 -0.12 3.84
CA SER A 64 -10.88 0.77 2.71
C SER A 64 -9.72 0.20 1.89
N ILE A 65 -10.00 -0.17 0.64
CA ILE A 65 -8.97 -0.68 -0.27
C ILE A 65 -7.98 0.44 -0.63
N ALA A 66 -8.45 1.68 -0.70
CA ALA A 66 -7.60 2.84 -0.95
C ALA A 66 -6.57 3.04 0.16
N ASP A 67 -6.98 2.89 1.42
CA ASP A 67 -6.08 3.03 2.57
C ASP A 67 -5.03 1.91 2.57
N ILE A 68 -5.43 0.68 2.22
CA ILE A 68 -4.52 -0.47 2.10
C ILE A 68 -3.49 -0.21 0.99
N VAL A 69 -3.93 0.18 -0.20
CA VAL A 69 -3.03 0.49 -1.32
C VAL A 69 -2.08 1.62 -0.95
N ALA A 70 -2.57 2.68 -0.32
CA ALA A 70 -1.73 3.80 0.13
C ALA A 70 -0.64 3.36 1.12
N GLN A 71 -0.96 2.45 2.05
CA GLN A 71 0.02 1.90 2.98
C GLN A 71 1.08 1.06 2.27
N GLU A 72 0.69 0.15 1.37
CA GLU A 72 1.63 -0.70 0.65
C GLU A 72 2.54 0.10 -0.29
N MET A 73 1.98 1.12 -0.96
CA MET A 73 2.76 2.06 -1.78
C MET A 73 3.75 2.88 -0.96
N SER A 74 3.40 3.23 0.28
CA SER A 74 4.27 3.98 1.19
C SER A 74 5.31 3.10 1.88
N ASN A 75 5.19 1.77 1.80
CA ASN A 75 6.09 0.84 2.47
C ASN A 75 7.39 0.68 1.65
N PRO A 76 8.55 1.13 2.17
CA PRO A 76 9.81 1.06 1.43
C PRO A 76 10.30 -0.37 1.18
N GLN A 77 9.81 -1.36 1.93
CA GLN A 77 10.16 -2.76 1.74
C GLN A 77 9.25 -3.47 0.74
N VAL A 78 8.03 -2.99 0.52
CA VAL A 78 7.05 -3.62 -0.39
C VAL A 78 7.03 -2.91 -1.74
N CYS A 79 7.07 -1.58 -1.74
CA CYS A 79 6.97 -0.76 -2.95
C CYS A 79 7.95 -1.17 -4.07
N PRO A 80 9.22 -1.54 -3.80
CA PRO A 80 10.15 -2.00 -4.85
C PRO A 80 9.74 -3.30 -5.55
N HIS A 81 8.86 -4.09 -4.94
CA HIS A 81 8.33 -5.34 -5.49
C HIS A 81 6.98 -5.15 -6.21
N LEU A 82 6.39 -3.95 -6.13
CA LEU A 82 5.19 -3.62 -6.88
C LEU A 82 5.58 -3.26 -8.32
N SER A 83 4.87 -3.86 -9.28
CA SER A 83 5.03 -3.57 -10.70
C SER A 83 3.83 -2.77 -11.19
N PHE A 84 4.10 -1.57 -11.72
CA PHE A 84 3.06 -0.65 -12.17
C PHE A 84 2.83 -0.67 -13.68
N TYR A 85 3.83 -1.12 -14.44
CA TYR A 85 3.78 -1.13 -15.89
C TYR A 85 3.55 -2.55 -16.42
N PRO A 86 2.73 -2.69 -17.48
CA PRO A 86 2.62 -3.95 -18.19
C PRO A 86 3.94 -4.29 -18.88
N GLU A 87 4.25 -5.58 -18.97
CA GLU A 87 5.43 -6.10 -19.67
C GLU A 87 5.00 -6.92 -20.89
N ASP A 88 5.61 -6.65 -22.04
CA ASP A 88 5.45 -7.53 -23.20
C ASP A 88 6.44 -8.71 -23.11
N ALA A 89 5.93 -9.90 -22.82
CA ALA A 89 6.72 -11.12 -22.66
C ALA A 89 6.46 -12.11 -23.82
N PRO A 90 7.38 -12.26 -24.79
CA PRO A 90 7.08 -12.92 -26.07
C PRO A 90 7.04 -14.47 -26.04
N ARG A 91 7.43 -15.13 -24.94
CA ARG A 91 7.59 -16.61 -24.95
C ARG A 91 7.07 -17.36 -23.73
N LYS A 92 7.09 -16.77 -22.53
CA LYS A 92 6.62 -17.45 -21.31
C LYS A 92 6.11 -16.42 -20.31
N LEU A 93 4.89 -16.65 -19.84
CA LEU A 93 4.23 -15.84 -18.82
C LEU A 93 4.55 -16.44 -17.45
N SER A 94 5.07 -15.63 -16.54
CA SER A 94 5.28 -15.97 -15.13
C SER A 94 4.42 -15.15 -14.18
N GLU A 95 4.07 -13.92 -14.57
CA GLU A 95 3.40 -12.95 -13.71
C GLU A 95 2.21 -12.28 -14.41
N ALA A 96 1.27 -11.75 -13.61
CA ALA A 96 0.05 -11.16 -14.14
C ALA A 96 0.31 -9.96 -15.07
N ARG A 97 1.33 -9.14 -14.77
CA ARG A 97 1.72 -7.97 -15.57
C ARG A 97 2.17 -8.28 -17.00
N GLN A 98 2.44 -9.56 -17.30
CA GLN A 98 2.91 -10.02 -18.61
C GLN A 98 1.76 -10.46 -19.53
N PHE A 99 0.52 -10.52 -19.02
CA PHE A 99 -0.62 -10.90 -19.86
C PHE A 99 -0.93 -9.83 -20.90
N SER A 100 -1.26 -10.29 -22.12
CA SER A 100 -1.64 -9.45 -23.26
C SER A 100 -2.79 -8.49 -22.98
N HIS A 101 -3.66 -8.83 -22.02
CA HIS A 101 -4.76 -7.96 -21.58
C HIS A 101 -4.25 -6.60 -21.09
N TRP A 102 -3.18 -6.59 -20.28
CA TRP A 102 -2.62 -5.34 -19.74
C TRP A 102 -1.91 -4.48 -20.79
N VAL A 103 -1.50 -5.07 -21.91
CA VAL A 103 -0.82 -4.37 -23.01
C VAL A 103 -1.81 -3.87 -24.06
N ASN A 104 -2.82 -4.67 -24.39
CA ASN A 104 -3.64 -4.45 -25.59
C ASN A 104 -5.10 -4.04 -25.30
N GLU A 105 -5.64 -4.32 -24.12
CA GLU A 105 -7.08 -4.19 -23.85
C GLU A 105 -7.42 -3.04 -22.89
N ILE A 106 -6.43 -2.50 -22.18
CA ILE A 106 -6.65 -1.39 -21.24
C ILE A 106 -6.66 -0.06 -22.00
N PRO A 107 -7.63 0.83 -21.74
CA PRO A 107 -7.67 2.16 -22.32
C PRO A 107 -6.38 2.96 -22.06
N GLU A 108 -5.93 3.74 -23.05
CA GLU A 108 -4.69 4.52 -22.97
C GLU A 108 -4.69 5.55 -21.83
N ASP A 109 -5.87 6.03 -21.43
CA ASP A 109 -6.09 6.98 -20.34
C ASP A 109 -6.10 6.32 -18.94
N GLU A 110 -6.19 4.99 -18.87
CA GLU A 110 -6.07 4.21 -17.64
C GLU A 110 -4.70 3.56 -17.45
N LEU A 111 -3.89 3.50 -18.52
CA LEU A 111 -2.52 2.98 -18.49
C LEU A 111 -1.55 3.96 -17.84
N GLY A 112 -0.45 3.42 -17.30
CA GLY A 112 0.68 4.23 -16.86
C GLY A 112 1.17 5.11 -18.01
N PRO A 113 1.47 6.40 -17.77
CA PRO A 113 1.68 7.38 -18.84
C PRO A 113 3.01 7.19 -19.59
N MET A 114 3.76 6.11 -19.35
CA MET A 114 5.13 5.94 -19.78
C MET A 114 5.39 4.51 -20.26
N ALA A 115 6.01 4.38 -21.43
CA ALA A 115 6.62 3.15 -21.92
C ALA A 115 8.14 3.29 -21.91
N GLN A 116 8.84 2.33 -21.31
CA GLN A 116 10.29 2.30 -21.34
C GLN A 116 10.76 1.37 -22.46
N LEU A 117 11.38 1.93 -23.50
CA LEU A 117 12.08 1.20 -24.54
C LEU A 117 13.59 1.35 -24.33
N GLN A 118 14.38 0.43 -24.89
CA GLN A 118 15.82 0.26 -24.63
C GLN A 118 16.64 1.54 -24.40
N ASN A 119 16.34 2.63 -25.12
CA ASN A 119 17.11 3.87 -25.10
C ASN A 119 16.33 5.11 -24.60
N GLY A 120 15.13 4.94 -24.04
CA GLY A 120 14.36 6.10 -23.58
C GLY A 120 13.00 5.78 -22.98
N ASP A 121 12.52 6.74 -22.21
CA ASP A 121 11.17 6.77 -21.66
C ASP A 121 10.28 7.58 -22.60
N TYR A 122 9.16 7.00 -23.04
CA TYR A 122 8.20 7.62 -23.96
C TYR A 122 6.88 7.81 -23.25
N TYR A 123 6.25 8.99 -23.38
CA TYR A 123 4.98 9.24 -22.71
C TYR A 123 3.78 9.12 -23.66
N ILE A 124 2.65 8.64 -23.14
CA ILE A 124 1.39 8.61 -23.88
C ILE A 124 1.00 10.06 -24.21
N PHE A 125 0.65 10.30 -25.48
CA PHE A 125 0.39 11.63 -26.06
C PHE A 125 1.61 12.57 -26.15
N GLU A 126 2.83 12.08 -25.96
CA GLU A 126 4.03 12.87 -26.22
C GLU A 126 4.21 13.07 -27.73
N PRO A 127 4.39 14.32 -28.21
CA PRO A 127 4.65 14.58 -29.61
C PRO A 127 6.02 14.02 -30.02
N ALA A 128 6.03 12.93 -30.79
CA ALA A 128 7.26 12.37 -31.36
C ALA A 128 7.55 12.95 -32.76
N MET A 129 8.80 13.36 -33.00
CA MET A 129 9.24 13.78 -34.32
C MET A 129 9.39 12.55 -35.22
N LEU A 130 8.61 12.49 -36.29
CA LEU A 130 8.64 11.39 -37.24
C LEU A 130 9.87 11.52 -38.15
N CYS A 131 10.93 10.77 -37.85
CA CYS A 131 12.08 10.68 -38.74
C CYS A 131 11.76 9.70 -39.87
N SER A 132 11.26 10.20 -41.01
CA SER A 132 11.18 9.36 -42.21
C SER A 132 12.60 9.12 -42.73
N GLN A 133 13.18 7.95 -42.46
CA GLN A 133 14.22 7.43 -43.34
C GLN A 133 13.53 6.82 -44.54
N ILE A 134 13.56 7.56 -45.64
CA ILE A 134 13.28 7.07 -46.98
C ILE A 134 14.33 5.96 -47.22
N ILE A 135 13.86 4.71 -47.31
CA ILE A 135 14.59 3.63 -48.00
C ILE A 135 14.37 3.83 -49.49
#